data_AF-A0AAN6IL49-F1
#
_entry.id   AF-A0AAN6IL49-F1
#
_cell.length_a   1.000
_cell.length_b   1.000
_cell.length_c   1.000
_cell.angle_alpha   90.00
_cell.angle_beta   90.00
_cell.angle_gamma   90.00
#
_symmetry.space_group_name_H-M   'P 1'
#
loop_
_entity.id
_entity.type
_entity.pdbx_description
1 polymer ?
#
loop_
_entity_poly.entity_id
_entity_poly.type
_entity_poly.pdbx_seq_one_letter_code
_entity_poly.pdbx_strand_id
1 'polypeptide(L)'
;MAKRSSGDFTSILGWMLLPQLAASYLLKTVHWILLRVAPRAVPHPKTPRYALHQRMSYVFVIAAYLLYTLWSTEQNLGANYYHILGLRPDDFSASQLRHNYRRLSLALHPDKNPDGEQQFILVQHAYNVLADPLTRFVYNHAGEAAVMCQTCKTVSDYMLAAIPRRLAVYLTYVMGS
;
A
#
# COMPACT_ATOMS: atom_id res chain seq x y z
N MET A 1 23.59 -27.12 18.84
CA MET A 1 24.56 -26.01 18.77
C MET A 1 23.85 -24.77 18.25
N ALA A 2 23.84 -23.70 19.04
CA ALA A 2 23.04 -22.51 18.83
C ALA A 2 23.73 -21.49 17.92
N LYS A 3 22.98 -20.88 17.01
CA LYS A 3 23.30 -19.57 16.44
C LYS A 3 22.05 -18.70 16.52
N ARG A 4 21.89 -18.08 17.69
CA ARG A 4 20.82 -17.14 18.04
C ARG A 4 21.06 -15.84 17.29
N SER A 5 20.14 -15.48 16.40
CA SER A 5 20.18 -14.24 15.61
C SER A 5 20.01 -13.04 16.54
N SER A 6 21.08 -12.26 16.70
CA SER A 6 21.13 -10.98 17.41
C SER A 6 20.74 -9.81 16.50
N GLY A 7 19.80 -10.03 15.57
CA GLY A 7 19.37 -9.04 14.56
C GLY A 7 18.03 -8.34 14.84
N ASP A 8 17.18 -8.90 15.69
CA ASP A 8 15.79 -8.42 15.80
C ASP A 8 15.63 -7.31 16.86
N PHE A 9 16.33 -7.43 17.99
CA PHE A 9 16.33 -6.39 19.04
C PHE A 9 17.04 -5.09 18.62
N THR A 10 18.07 -5.18 17.76
CA THR A 10 18.79 -4.01 17.24
C THR A 10 17.96 -3.25 16.21
N SER A 11 17.10 -3.95 15.46
CA SER A 11 16.12 -3.33 14.56
C SER A 11 15.03 -2.60 15.35
N ILE A 12 14.43 -3.24 16.36
CA ILE A 12 13.33 -2.64 17.15
C ILE A 12 13.81 -1.41 17.94
N LEU A 13 14.96 -1.51 18.62
CA LEU A 13 15.57 -0.35 19.29
C LEU A 13 15.99 0.73 18.28
N GLY A 14 16.47 0.32 17.11
CA GLY A 14 16.75 1.22 15.99
C GLY A 14 15.53 2.05 15.62
N TRP A 15 14.41 1.41 15.27
CA TRP A 15 13.17 2.10 14.87
C TRP A 15 12.47 2.85 16.01
N MET A 16 12.73 2.50 17.27
CA MET A 16 12.17 3.20 18.43
C MET A 16 12.99 4.44 18.83
N LEU A 17 14.31 4.40 18.62
CA LEU A 17 15.26 5.44 19.03
C LEU A 17 15.65 6.37 17.89
N LEU A 18 15.64 5.89 16.64
CA LEU A 18 15.89 6.68 15.42
C LEU A 18 14.93 7.87 15.29
N PRO A 19 13.60 7.75 15.47
CA PRO A 19 12.71 8.89 15.33
C PRO A 19 12.99 9.98 16.36
N GLN A 20 13.40 9.61 17.57
CA GLN A 20 13.67 10.56 18.66
C GLN A 20 15.02 11.29 18.48
N LEU A 21 16.05 10.55 18.06
CA LEU A 21 17.36 11.14 17.72
C LEU A 21 17.28 11.97 16.43
N ALA A 22 16.62 11.45 15.40
CA ALA A 22 16.43 12.15 14.14
C ALA A 22 15.59 13.41 14.34
N ALA A 23 14.48 13.37 15.09
CA ALA A 23 13.66 14.55 15.35
C ALA A 23 14.43 15.64 16.12
N SER A 24 15.22 15.29 17.14
CA SER A 24 15.99 16.27 17.90
C SER A 24 17.13 16.91 17.09
N TYR A 25 17.84 16.12 16.27
CA TYR A 25 18.87 16.64 15.37
C TYR A 25 18.31 17.41 14.17
N LEU A 26 17.19 16.95 13.59
CA LEU A 26 16.49 17.66 12.51
C LEU A 26 15.95 18.98 13.01
N LEU A 27 15.30 19.03 14.17
CA LEU A 27 14.79 20.29 14.71
C LEU A 27 15.93 21.29 14.94
N LYS A 28 17.08 20.82 15.44
CA LYS A 28 18.27 21.66 15.71
C LYS A 28 18.94 22.15 14.42
N THR A 29 19.06 21.31 13.41
CA THR A 29 19.64 21.67 12.11
C THR A 29 18.71 22.59 11.32
N VAL A 30 17.40 22.33 11.33
CA VAL A 30 16.38 23.19 10.72
C VAL A 30 16.36 24.57 11.39
N HIS A 31 16.37 24.64 12.73
CA HIS A 31 16.43 25.93 13.45
C HIS A 31 17.75 26.68 13.17
N TRP A 32 18.89 25.98 13.11
CA TRP A 32 20.17 26.58 12.78
C TRP A 32 20.23 27.14 11.35
N ILE A 33 19.65 26.43 10.38
CA ILE A 33 19.55 26.86 8.98
C ILE A 33 18.55 28.03 8.83
N LEU A 34 17.38 27.96 9.48
CA LEU A 34 16.38 29.03 9.44
C LEU A 34 16.91 30.35 10.02
N LEU A 35 17.72 30.28 11.08
CA LEU A 35 18.37 31.46 11.66
C LEU A 35 19.41 32.09 10.73
N ARG A 36 20.02 31.32 9.81
CA ARG A 36 20.96 31.85 8.80
C ARG A 36 20.26 32.51 7.61
N VAL A 37 19.08 32.03 7.22
CA VAL A 37 18.41 32.47 5.99
C VAL A 37 17.43 33.63 6.24
N ALA A 38 16.79 33.69 7.41
CA ALA A 38 15.79 34.73 7.70
C ALA A 38 15.70 35.09 9.21
N PRO A 39 16.68 35.82 9.77
CA PRO A 39 16.73 36.13 11.21
C PRO A 39 15.60 37.05 11.72
N ARG A 40 14.88 37.73 10.81
CA ARG A 40 13.79 38.66 11.17
C ARG A 40 12.39 38.05 11.14
N ALA A 41 12.25 36.81 10.64
CA ALA A 41 10.96 36.14 10.48
C ALA A 41 10.60 35.21 11.65
N VAL A 42 11.53 35.00 12.61
CA VAL A 42 11.30 34.11 13.76
C VAL A 42 10.79 34.95 14.95
N PRO A 43 9.50 34.84 15.34
CA PRO A 43 8.98 35.58 16.48
C PRO A 43 9.66 35.15 17.78
N HIS A 44 9.87 36.09 18.71
CA HIS A 44 10.55 35.81 19.97
C HIS A 44 9.77 34.79 20.85
N PRO A 45 10.46 33.92 21.62
CA PRO A 45 9.89 32.75 22.32
C PRO A 45 8.89 33.02 23.47
N LYS A 46 8.37 34.24 23.62
CA LYS A 46 7.46 34.64 24.71
C LYS A 46 6.25 35.47 24.23
N THR A 47 6.02 35.52 22.93
CA THR A 47 4.92 36.30 22.34
C THR A 47 3.76 35.39 21.95
N PRO A 48 2.49 35.84 22.06
CA PRO A 48 1.32 35.04 21.64
C PRO A 48 1.34 34.71 20.13
N ARG A 49 2.06 35.52 19.33
CA ARG A 49 2.29 35.26 17.90
C ARG A 49 3.17 34.02 17.64
N TYR A 50 4.12 33.73 18.52
CA TYR A 50 4.99 32.54 18.41
C TYR A 50 4.18 31.23 18.50
N ALA A 51 3.18 31.17 19.39
CA ALA A 51 2.30 30.00 19.53
C ALA A 51 1.46 29.74 18.26
N LEU A 52 1.03 30.80 17.55
CA LEU A 52 0.34 30.65 16.27
C LEU A 52 1.28 30.10 15.19
N HIS A 53 2.50 30.64 15.07
CA HIS A 53 3.48 30.15 14.09
C HIS A 53 3.86 28.69 14.33
N GLN A 54 4.00 28.27 15.58
CA GLN A 54 4.25 26.86 15.92
C GLN A 54 3.09 25.95 15.51
N ARG A 55 1.83 26.39 15.72
CA ARG A 55 0.64 25.65 15.27
C ARG A 55 0.60 25.55 13.75
N MET A 56 0.88 26.64 13.04
CA MET A 56 0.90 26.66 11.58
C MET A 56 2.03 25.79 11.01
N SER A 57 3.24 25.81 11.60
CA SER A 57 4.33 24.94 11.16
C SER A 57 4.02 23.46 11.42
N TYR A 58 3.38 23.14 12.54
CA TYR A 58 2.98 21.77 12.86
C TYR A 58 1.90 21.25 11.90
N VAL A 59 0.87 22.07 11.63
CA VAL A 59 -0.17 21.77 10.65
C VAL A 59 0.43 21.59 9.26
N PHE A 60 1.39 22.43 8.87
CA PHE A 60 2.07 22.31 7.57
C PHE A 60 2.84 20.98 7.44
N VAL A 61 3.59 20.59 8.47
CA VAL A 61 4.33 19.31 8.48
C VAL A 61 3.38 18.12 8.40
N ILE A 62 2.28 18.13 9.19
CA ILE A 62 1.26 17.08 9.11
C ILE A 62 0.63 17.04 7.72
N ALA A 63 0.25 18.18 7.16
CA ALA A 63 -0.35 18.25 5.84
C ALA A 63 0.61 17.72 4.76
N ALA A 64 1.90 18.09 4.81
CA ALA A 64 2.91 17.57 3.90
C ALA A 64 3.12 16.06 4.06
N TYR A 65 3.12 15.54 5.29
CA TYR A 65 3.23 14.11 5.57
C TYR A 65 2.00 13.34 5.07
N LEU A 66 0.79 13.86 5.29
CA LEU A 66 -0.44 13.27 4.79
C LEU A 66 -0.48 13.29 3.26
N LEU A 67 -0.02 14.38 2.62
CA LEU A 67 0.07 14.47 1.16
C LEU A 67 1.09 13.47 0.61
N TYR A 68 2.26 13.33 1.25
CA TYR A 68 3.25 12.32 0.91
C TYR A 68 2.71 10.91 1.08
N THR A 69 1.99 10.65 2.17
CA THR A 69 1.37 9.35 2.42
C THR A 69 0.30 9.06 1.38
N LEU A 70 -0.54 10.04 1.03
CA LEU A 70 -1.56 9.91 -0.01
C LEU A 70 -0.94 9.58 -1.37
N TRP A 71 0.07 10.35 -1.78
CA TRP A 71 0.79 10.11 -3.03
C TRP A 71 1.50 8.75 -3.04
N SER A 72 2.13 8.37 -1.92
CA SER A 72 2.80 7.07 -1.82
C SER A 72 1.81 5.90 -1.77
N THR A 73 0.62 6.05 -1.19
CA THR A 73 -0.40 5.01 -1.19
C THR A 73 -0.95 4.73 -2.58
N GLU A 74 -1.11 5.76 -3.42
CA GLU A 74 -1.56 5.59 -4.80
C GLU A 74 -0.56 4.75 -5.61
N GLN A 75 0.74 5.03 -5.45
CA GLN A 75 1.80 4.32 -6.18
C GLN A 75 2.08 2.91 -5.62
N ASN A 76 1.78 2.67 -4.33
CA ASN A 76 2.03 1.38 -3.66
C ASN A 76 0.79 0.48 -3.56
N LEU A 77 -0.33 0.87 -4.17
CA LEU A 77 -1.48 -0.04 -4.31
C LEU A 77 -1.05 -1.15 -5.27
N GLY A 78 -0.56 -2.26 -4.72
CA GLY A 78 0.00 -3.39 -5.47
C GLY A 78 -0.93 -3.89 -6.58
N ALA A 79 -0.38 -4.68 -7.51
CA ALA A 79 -1.08 -5.15 -8.70
C ALA A 79 -2.46 -5.76 -8.39
N ASN A 80 -3.51 -4.95 -8.55
CA ASN A 80 -4.90 -5.36 -8.35
C ASN A 80 -5.50 -5.77 -9.70
N TYR A 81 -6.44 -6.73 -9.71
CA TYR A 81 -7.14 -7.16 -10.92
C TYR A 81 -7.82 -6.01 -11.66
N TYR A 82 -8.30 -5.01 -10.92
CA TYR A 82 -8.80 -3.76 -11.48
C TYR A 82 -7.73 -3.00 -12.26
N HIS A 83 -6.54 -2.82 -11.67
CA HIS A 83 -5.43 -2.10 -12.31
C HIS A 83 -4.92 -2.84 -13.56
N ILE A 84 -4.84 -4.17 -13.51
CA ILE A 84 -4.45 -5.03 -14.66
C ILE A 84 -5.41 -4.84 -15.84
N LEU A 85 -6.71 -4.70 -15.59
CA LEU A 85 -7.71 -4.45 -16.62
C LEU A 85 -7.88 -2.95 -16.95
N GLY A 86 -7.12 -2.07 -16.31
CA GLY A 86 -7.23 -0.61 -16.48
C GLY A 86 -8.58 -0.06 -16.04
N LEU A 87 -9.16 -0.62 -14.97
CA LEU A 87 -10.44 -0.21 -14.39
C LEU A 87 -10.23 0.38 -13.00
N ARG A 88 -11.11 1.31 -12.61
CA ARG A 88 -11.19 1.78 -11.23
C ARG A 88 -12.16 0.88 -10.46
N PRO A 89 -11.86 0.42 -9.24
CA PRO A 89 -12.73 -0.48 -8.48
C PRO A 89 -14.15 0.07 -8.28
N ASP A 90 -14.25 1.38 -8.11
CA ASP A 90 -15.47 2.10 -7.72
C ASP A 90 -16.34 2.53 -8.90
N ASP A 91 -15.78 2.56 -10.12
CA ASP A 91 -16.44 3.15 -11.29
C ASP A 91 -16.13 2.35 -12.56
N PHE A 92 -16.86 1.25 -12.74
CA PHE A 92 -16.90 0.56 -14.02
C PHE A 92 -18.20 -0.21 -14.26
N SER A 93 -18.55 -0.35 -15.54
CA SER A 93 -19.68 -1.16 -15.99
C SER A 93 -19.25 -2.53 -16.54
N ALA A 94 -20.17 -3.49 -16.58
CA ALA A 94 -19.92 -4.81 -17.18
C ALA A 94 -19.60 -4.73 -18.68
N SER A 95 -19.98 -3.66 -19.38
CA SER A 95 -19.58 -3.44 -20.77
C SER A 95 -18.13 -2.96 -20.87
N GLN A 96 -17.69 -2.06 -19.99
CA GLN A 96 -16.29 -1.60 -19.92
C GLN A 96 -15.34 -2.74 -19.55
N LEU A 97 -15.72 -3.60 -18.60
CA LEU A 97 -14.94 -4.80 -18.24
C LEU A 97 -14.68 -5.69 -19.47
N ARG A 98 -15.74 -5.99 -20.22
CA ARG A 98 -15.64 -6.80 -21.45
C ARG A 98 -14.85 -6.11 -22.55
N HIS A 99 -15.00 -4.79 -22.69
CA HIS A 99 -14.27 -4.01 -23.69
C HIS A 99 -12.76 -4.02 -23.41
N ASN A 100 -12.35 -3.70 -22.18
CA ASN A 100 -10.95 -3.66 -21.79
C ASN A 100 -10.29 -5.04 -21.86
N TYR A 101 -11.00 -6.09 -21.43
CA TYR A 101 -10.53 -7.47 -21.59
C TYR A 101 -10.23 -7.80 -23.05
N ARG A 102 -11.17 -7.57 -23.97
CA ARG A 102 -10.96 -7.82 -25.41
C ARG A 102 -9.75 -7.06 -25.95
N ARG A 103 -9.60 -5.79 -25.59
CA ARG A 103 -8.46 -4.95 -26.02
C ARG A 103 -7.14 -5.53 -25.55
N LEU A 104 -7.04 -5.93 -24.28
CA LEU A 104 -5.82 -6.49 -23.69
C LEU A 104 -5.52 -7.90 -24.22
N SER A 105 -6.54 -8.76 -24.36
CA SER A 105 -6.38 -10.10 -24.92
C SER A 105 -5.86 -10.09 -26.36
N LEU A 106 -6.29 -9.13 -27.18
CA LEU A 106 -5.79 -8.98 -28.55
C LEU A 106 -4.34 -8.47 -28.60
N ALA A 107 -3.97 -7.61 -27.64
CA ALA A 107 -2.62 -7.05 -27.55
C ALA A 107 -1.60 -8.08 -27.01
N LEU A 108 -2.03 -8.91 -26.06
CA LEU A 108 -1.19 -9.90 -25.37
C LEU A 108 -1.34 -11.32 -25.92
N HIS A 109 -2.00 -11.49 -27.07
CA HIS A 109 -2.24 -12.82 -27.64
C HIS A 109 -0.89 -13.55 -27.90
N PRO A 110 -0.73 -14.82 -27.48
CA PRO A 110 0.54 -15.53 -27.56
C PRO A 110 1.09 -15.67 -28.99
N ASP A 111 0.19 -15.66 -29.98
CA ASP A 111 0.54 -15.64 -31.41
C ASP A 111 1.32 -14.39 -31.84
N LYS A 112 1.05 -13.24 -31.22
CA LYS A 112 1.69 -11.96 -31.54
C LYS A 112 2.81 -11.59 -30.57
N ASN A 113 2.74 -12.11 -29.35
CA ASN A 113 3.70 -11.80 -28.30
C ASN A 113 4.01 -13.07 -27.48
N PRO A 114 4.93 -13.93 -27.95
CA PRO A 114 5.20 -15.22 -27.32
C PRO A 114 5.75 -15.10 -25.89
N ASP A 115 6.42 -14.00 -25.54
CA ASP A 115 6.88 -13.73 -24.17
C ASP A 115 5.76 -13.19 -23.25
N GLY A 116 4.59 -12.86 -23.83
CA GLY A 116 3.44 -12.26 -23.16
C GLY A 116 2.47 -13.26 -22.53
N GLU A 117 2.73 -14.57 -22.62
CA GLU A 117 1.83 -15.64 -22.15
C GLU A 117 1.43 -15.45 -20.67
N GLN A 118 2.40 -15.14 -19.81
CA GLN A 118 2.14 -14.94 -18.38
C GLN A 118 1.20 -13.75 -18.13
N GLN A 119 1.37 -12.66 -18.89
CA GLN A 119 0.50 -11.48 -18.78
C GLN A 119 -0.90 -11.77 -19.28
N PHE A 120 -1.02 -12.57 -20.34
CA PHE A 120 -2.30 -13.02 -20.88
C PHE A 120 -3.08 -13.88 -19.87
N ILE A 121 -2.41 -14.86 -19.25
CA ILE A 121 -3.01 -15.70 -18.19
C ILE A 121 -3.51 -14.84 -17.03
N LEU A 122 -2.73 -13.83 -16.63
CA LEU A 122 -3.06 -12.92 -15.54
C LEU A 122 -4.29 -12.06 -15.88
N VAL A 123 -4.34 -11.49 -17.09
CA VAL A 123 -5.49 -10.71 -17.59
C VAL A 123 -6.75 -11.58 -17.68
N GLN A 124 -6.62 -12.83 -18.14
CA GLN A 124 -7.72 -13.78 -18.22
C GLN A 124 -8.24 -14.14 -16.83
N HIS A 125 -7.34 -14.40 -15.87
CA HIS A 125 -7.70 -14.69 -14.49
C HIS A 125 -8.41 -13.50 -13.83
N ALA A 126 -7.89 -12.28 -14.01
CA ALA A 126 -8.50 -11.05 -13.52
C ALA A 126 -9.93 -10.85 -14.07
N TYR A 127 -10.13 -11.10 -15.38
CA TYR A 127 -11.45 -11.00 -15.99
C TYR A 127 -12.42 -12.03 -15.39
N ASN A 128 -12.00 -13.29 -15.24
CA ASN A 128 -12.87 -14.36 -14.72
C ASN A 128 -13.35 -14.05 -13.30
N VAL A 129 -12.46 -13.56 -12.43
CA VAL A 129 -12.80 -13.18 -11.05
C VAL A 129 -13.71 -11.95 -11.00
N LEU A 130 -13.52 -10.97 -11.88
CA LEU A 130 -14.31 -9.73 -11.85
C LEU A 130 -15.64 -9.83 -12.61
N ALA A 131 -15.78 -10.80 -13.52
CA ALA A 131 -16.97 -11.01 -14.32
C ALA A 131 -18.13 -11.61 -13.51
N ASP A 132 -17.83 -12.50 -12.55
CA ASP A 132 -18.84 -13.10 -11.67
C ASP A 132 -19.02 -12.26 -10.39
N PRO A 133 -20.24 -11.85 -10.05
CA PRO A 133 -20.50 -11.04 -8.86
C PRO A 133 -20.10 -11.73 -7.55
N LEU A 134 -20.17 -13.06 -7.45
CA LEU A 134 -19.81 -13.78 -6.22
C LEU A 134 -18.31 -13.73 -6.00
N THR A 135 -17.52 -14.16 -6.98
CA THR A 135 -16.05 -14.12 -6.90
C THR A 135 -15.51 -12.68 -6.81
N ARG A 136 -16.16 -11.71 -7.46
CA ARG A 136 -15.84 -10.28 -7.29
C ARG A 136 -16.08 -9.82 -5.85
N PHE A 137 -17.19 -10.22 -5.23
CA PHE A 137 -17.48 -9.90 -3.83
C PHE A 137 -16.40 -10.48 -2.90
N VAL A 138 -16.05 -11.75 -3.10
CA VAL A 138 -15.00 -12.43 -2.33
C VAL A 138 -13.66 -11.72 -2.52
N TYR A 139 -13.28 -11.39 -3.75
CA TYR A 139 -12.04 -10.68 -4.05
C TYR A 139 -11.97 -9.32 -3.33
N ASN A 140 -13.05 -8.55 -3.36
CA ASN A 140 -13.08 -7.23 -2.71
C ASN A 140 -12.92 -7.30 -1.18
N HIS A 141 -13.40 -8.35 -0.53
CA HIS A 141 -13.39 -8.47 0.93
C HIS A 141 -12.17 -9.26 1.46
N ALA A 142 -11.78 -10.31 0.75
CA ALA A 142 -10.77 -11.27 1.20
C ALA A 142 -9.47 -11.22 0.38
N GLY A 143 -9.45 -10.45 -0.71
CA GLY A 143 -8.29 -10.27 -1.58
C GLY A 143 -8.05 -11.44 -2.53
N GLU A 144 -6.96 -11.36 -3.28
CA GLU A 144 -6.58 -12.35 -4.31
C GLU A 144 -6.46 -13.78 -3.76
N ALA A 145 -5.91 -13.95 -2.56
CA ALA A 145 -5.68 -15.27 -2.00
C ALA A 145 -6.96 -16.10 -1.80
N ALA A 146 -8.11 -15.44 -1.62
CA ALA A 146 -9.39 -16.09 -1.37
C ALA A 146 -10.00 -16.69 -2.65
N VAL A 147 -9.80 -16.04 -3.80
CA VAL A 147 -10.37 -16.48 -5.09
C VAL A 147 -9.56 -17.57 -5.79
N MET A 148 -8.43 -18.00 -5.21
CA MET A 148 -7.58 -19.07 -5.76
C MET A 148 -8.16 -20.48 -5.60
N CYS A 149 -9.25 -20.64 -4.85
CA CYS A 149 -9.90 -21.93 -4.65
C CYS A 149 -10.73 -22.33 -5.88
N GLN A 150 -10.27 -23.33 -6.64
CA GLN A 150 -10.97 -23.81 -7.84
C GLN A 150 -12.23 -24.64 -7.53
N THR A 151 -12.32 -25.24 -6.34
CA THR A 151 -13.43 -26.13 -5.95
C THR A 151 -14.56 -25.41 -5.19
N CYS A 152 -14.38 -24.12 -4.89
CA CYS A 152 -15.31 -23.34 -4.08
C CYS A 152 -16.50 -22.84 -4.92
N LYS A 153 -17.71 -22.90 -4.36
CA LYS A 153 -18.95 -22.49 -5.05
C LYS A 153 -19.71 -21.40 -4.30
N THR A 154 -19.63 -21.38 -2.97
CA THR A 154 -20.32 -20.41 -2.13
C THR A 154 -19.35 -19.42 -1.49
N VAL A 155 -19.84 -18.25 -1.08
CA VAL A 155 -19.04 -17.24 -0.37
C VAL A 155 -18.38 -17.84 0.87
N SER A 156 -19.10 -18.67 1.63
CA SER A 156 -18.57 -19.33 2.82
C SER A 156 -17.38 -20.23 2.50
N ASP A 157 -17.44 -21.00 1.42
CA ASP A 157 -16.33 -21.88 0.99
C ASP A 157 -15.08 -21.05 0.69
N TYR A 158 -15.24 -19.96 -0.06
CA TYR A 158 -14.13 -19.06 -0.38
C TYR A 158 -13.52 -18.40 0.85
N MET A 159 -14.35 -17.94 1.78
CA MET A 159 -13.89 -17.31 3.02
C MET A 159 -13.13 -18.31 3.88
N LEU A 160 -13.66 -19.52 4.07
CA LEU A 160 -13.02 -20.57 4.85
C LEU A 160 -11.70 -21.03 4.21
N ALA A 161 -11.63 -21.10 2.88
CA ALA A 161 -10.40 -21.43 2.16
C ALA A 161 -9.30 -20.37 2.36
N ALA A 162 -9.67 -19.11 2.59
CA ALA A 162 -8.71 -18.02 2.79
C ALA A 162 -8.10 -17.98 4.21
N ILE A 163 -8.81 -18.49 5.21
CA ILE A 163 -8.40 -18.49 6.62
C ILE A 163 -7.01 -19.12 6.84
N PRO A 164 -6.72 -20.35 6.41
CA PRO A 164 -5.43 -20.98 6.71
C PRO A 164 -4.24 -20.21 6.13
N ARG A 165 -4.39 -19.60 4.94
CA ARG A 165 -3.35 -18.74 4.35
C ARG A 165 -3.09 -17.49 5.19
N ARG A 166 -4.16 -16.78 5.59
CA ARG A 166 -4.02 -15.58 6.42
C ARG A 166 -3.47 -15.91 7.80
N LEU A 167 -3.97 -16.98 8.44
CA LEU A 167 -3.46 -17.44 9.72
C LEU A 167 -1.99 -17.83 9.64
N ALA A 168 -1.53 -18.47 8.56
CA ALA A 168 -0.10 -18.75 8.39
C ALA A 168 0.75 -17.47 8.33
N VAL A 169 0.28 -16.43 7.64
CA VAL A 169 0.95 -15.11 7.62
C VAL A 169 0.94 -14.46 9.01
N TYR A 170 -0.19 -14.50 9.72
CA TYR A 170 -0.25 -13.96 11.09
C TYR A 170 0.61 -14.76 12.06
N LEU A 171 0.64 -16.08 11.97
CA LEU A 171 1.45 -16.93 12.83
C LEU A 171 2.94 -16.77 12.55
N THR A 172 3.34 -16.62 11.29
CA THR A 172 4.75 -16.30 10.96
C THR A 172 5.13 -14.91 11.45
N TYR A 173 4.22 -13.94 11.40
CA TYR A 173 4.44 -12.61 11.98
C TYR A 173 4.56 -12.65 13.52
N VAL A 174 3.68 -13.39 14.20
CA VAL A 174 3.65 -13.51 15.66
C VAL A 174 4.78 -14.40 16.21
N MET A 175 5.16 -15.46 15.50
CA MET A 175 6.28 -16.33 15.89
C MET A 175 7.64 -15.84 15.36
N GLY A 176 7.64 -14.83 14.49
CA GLY A 176 8.83 -14.21 13.90
C GLY A 176 9.25 -12.88 14.55
N SER A 177 8.60 -12.49 15.66
CA SER A 177 8.97 -11.34 16.51
C SER A 177 9.64 -11.75 17.80
#